data_AF-A0A7S0R146-F1
#
_entry.id   AF-A0A7S0R146-F1
#
_cell.length_a   1.000
_cell.length_b   1.000
_cell.length_c   1.000
_cell.angle_alpha   90.00
_cell.angle_beta   90.00
_cell.angle_gamma   90.00
#
_symmetry.space_group_name_H-M   'P 1'
#
loop_
_entity.id
_entity.type
_entity.pdbx_description
1 polymer ?
#
loop_
_entity_poly.entity_id
_entity_poly.type
_entity_poly.pdbx_seq_one_letter_code
_entity_poly.pdbx_strand_id
1 'polypeptide(L)'
;QRVGRVELQPMLQPFLTNLFACLALDSSKENPHIMKCVMRIVSVAQADIAAVAAMLVGKLTELLSELCKGFQHGQAPKTPAFHHYIFESLAAVIRHIAADPVAVASMEELTLPPFQMVLQADITEFQPYYVQIVAQLLERRGGPIPPSYLQ
;
A
#
# COMPACT_ATOMS: atom_id res chain seq x y z
N GLN A 1 22.65 4.78 -15.43
CA GLN A 1 22.56 5.61 -14.21
C GLN A 1 21.39 5.13 -13.37
N ARG A 2 21.52 5.10 -12.04
CA ARG A 2 20.39 4.83 -11.13
C ARG A 2 19.80 6.19 -10.75
N VAL A 3 18.49 6.37 -10.95
CA VAL A 3 17.79 7.58 -10.51
C VAL A 3 17.87 7.66 -8.99
N GLY A 4 18.47 8.73 -8.47
CA GLY A 4 18.61 8.99 -7.05
C GLY A 4 17.39 9.70 -6.46
N ARG A 5 17.31 9.77 -5.12
CA ARG A 5 16.23 10.47 -4.39
C ARG A 5 16.03 11.91 -4.86
N VAL A 6 17.13 12.67 -5.00
CA VAL A 6 17.10 14.10 -5.41
C VAL A 6 16.54 14.29 -6.83
N GLU A 7 16.89 13.40 -7.75
CA GLU A 7 16.41 13.45 -9.13
C GLU A 7 14.93 13.06 -9.23
N LEU A 8 14.47 12.16 -8.35
CA LEU A 8 13.09 11.67 -8.30
C LEU A 8 12.13 12.68 -7.67
N GLN A 9 12.57 13.44 -6.66
CA GLN A 9 11.72 14.34 -5.87
C GLN A 9 10.81 15.27 -6.71
N PRO A 10 11.31 16.02 -7.73
CA PRO A 10 10.46 16.94 -8.50
C PRO A 10 9.41 16.23 -9.38
N MET A 11 9.63 14.95 -9.70
CA MET A 11 8.78 14.15 -10.59
C MET A 11 7.98 13.08 -9.84
N LEU A 12 8.09 13.00 -8.52
CA LEU A 12 7.51 11.95 -7.69
C LEU A 12 5.99 11.86 -7.85
N GLN A 13 5.29 12.97 -7.62
CA GLN A 13 3.83 13.00 -7.75
C GLN A 13 3.35 12.74 -9.19
N PRO A 14 3.87 13.44 -10.24
CA PRO A 14 3.49 13.14 -11.63
C PRO A 14 3.73 11.69 -12.03
N PHE A 15 4.84 11.08 -11.61
CA PHE A 15 5.16 9.69 -11.95
C PHE A 15 4.19 8.73 -11.31
N LEU A 16 3.91 8.86 -10.01
CA LEU A 16 2.95 8.00 -9.33
C LEU A 16 1.55 8.14 -9.94
N THR A 17 1.11 9.37 -10.20
CA THR A 17 -0.19 9.64 -10.84
C THR A 17 -0.31 8.93 -12.20
N ASN A 18 0.72 9.04 -13.05
CA ASN A 18 0.71 8.40 -14.37
C ASN A 18 0.75 6.88 -14.27
N LEU A 19 1.52 6.31 -13.33
CA LEU A 19 1.56 4.86 -13.13
C LEU A 19 0.19 4.32 -12.68
N PHE A 20 -0.49 5.01 -11.76
CA PHE A 20 -1.85 4.64 -11.36
C PHE A 20 -2.87 4.82 -12.48
N ALA A 21 -2.72 5.85 -13.32
CA ALA A 21 -3.55 6.00 -14.52
C ALA A 21 -3.37 4.82 -15.49
N CYS A 22 -2.15 4.31 -15.67
CA CYS A 22 -1.93 3.10 -16.46
C CYS A 22 -2.60 1.86 -15.83
N LEU A 23 -2.56 1.71 -14.50
CA LEU A 23 -3.25 0.59 -13.82
C LEU A 23 -4.78 0.66 -13.94
N ALA A 24 -5.35 1.82 -14.26
CA ALA A 24 -6.79 1.99 -14.48
C ALA A 24 -7.25 1.55 -15.89
N LEU A 25 -6.33 1.27 -16.82
CA LEU A 25 -6.65 0.79 -18.16
C LEU A 25 -6.87 -0.73 -18.15
N ASP A 26 -7.88 -1.24 -18.84
CA ASP A 26 -8.18 -2.68 -18.89
C ASP A 26 -7.01 -3.53 -19.43
N SER A 27 -6.21 -2.99 -20.35
CA SER A 27 -5.06 -3.68 -20.94
C SER A 27 -3.86 -3.83 -19.99
N SER A 28 -3.81 -3.03 -18.93
CA SER A 28 -2.73 -3.04 -17.93
C SER A 28 -3.21 -3.11 -16.49
N LYS A 29 -4.51 -3.37 -16.29
CA LYS A 29 -5.10 -3.69 -15.00
C LYS A 29 -4.36 -4.92 -14.45
N GLU A 30 -3.81 -4.80 -13.24
CA GLU A 30 -2.97 -5.82 -12.59
C GLU A 30 -1.58 -6.08 -13.19
N ASN A 31 -1.02 -5.16 -13.99
CA ASN A 31 0.33 -5.34 -14.52
C ASN A 31 1.39 -5.32 -13.39
N PRO A 32 2.11 -6.43 -13.14
CA PRO A 32 3.06 -6.53 -12.04
C PRO A 32 4.28 -5.62 -12.22
N HIS A 33 4.65 -5.26 -13.45
CA HIS A 33 5.79 -4.39 -13.70
C HIS A 33 5.50 -2.94 -13.33
N ILE A 34 4.27 -2.48 -13.56
CA ILE A 34 3.85 -1.13 -13.17
C ILE A 34 3.82 -1.04 -11.64
N MET A 35 3.23 -2.03 -10.97
CA MET A 35 3.20 -2.06 -9.50
C MET A 35 4.60 -2.21 -8.89
N LYS A 36 5.48 -3.00 -9.51
CA LYS A 36 6.90 -3.08 -9.12
C LYS A 36 7.58 -1.72 -9.26
N CYS A 37 7.26 -0.94 -10.29
CA CYS A 37 7.80 0.40 -10.48
C CYS A 37 7.37 1.32 -9.32
N VAL A 38 6.08 1.31 -8.98
CA VAL A 38 5.53 2.05 -7.82
C VAL A 38 6.28 1.66 -6.54
N MET A 39 6.39 0.37 -6.22
CA MET A 39 7.11 -0.11 -5.03
C MET A 39 8.57 0.39 -4.98
N ARG A 40 9.26 0.38 -6.12
CA ARG A 40 10.65 0.88 -6.21
C ARG A 40 10.73 2.39 -6.02
N ILE A 41 9.80 3.15 -6.59
CA ILE A 41 9.73 4.61 -6.42
C ILE A 41 9.55 4.95 -4.94
N VAL A 42 8.63 4.27 -4.25
CA VAL A 42 8.43 4.44 -2.80
C VAL A 42 9.72 4.20 -2.03
N SER A 43 10.40 3.08 -2.32
CA SER A 43 11.66 2.72 -1.66
C SER A 43 12.79 3.71 -1.91
N VAL A 44 12.84 4.33 -3.09
CA VAL A 44 13.87 5.32 -3.45
C VAL A 44 13.55 6.70 -2.88
N ALA A 45 12.27 7.10 -2.85
CA ALA A 45 11.84 8.41 -2.35
C ALA A 45 12.04 8.56 -0.83
N GLN A 46 11.97 7.46 -0.07
CA GLN A 46 12.15 7.46 1.39
C GLN A 46 11.25 8.52 2.05
N ALA A 47 11.81 9.44 2.84
CA ALA A 47 11.08 10.49 3.53
C ALA A 47 10.33 11.46 2.58
N ASP A 48 10.73 11.59 1.32
CA ASP A 48 10.01 12.43 0.35
C ASP A 48 8.62 11.88 0.03
N ILE A 49 8.36 10.60 0.33
CA ILE A 49 7.04 10.01 0.16
C ILE A 49 5.97 10.66 1.02
N ALA A 50 6.35 11.30 2.13
CA ALA A 50 5.43 11.99 3.02
C ALA A 50 4.58 13.03 2.28
N ALA A 51 5.15 13.71 1.28
CA ALA A 51 4.44 14.71 0.48
C ALA A 51 3.29 14.13 -0.39
N VAL A 52 3.32 12.82 -0.67
CA VAL A 52 2.34 12.14 -1.53
C VAL A 52 1.68 10.95 -0.84
N ALA A 53 1.93 10.75 0.46
CA ALA A 53 1.56 9.55 1.19
C ALA A 53 0.05 9.30 1.20
N ALA A 54 -0.76 10.35 1.44
CA ALA A 54 -2.22 10.23 1.46
C ALA A 54 -2.79 9.76 0.12
N MET A 55 -2.32 10.34 -0.99
CA MET A 55 -2.72 9.92 -2.34
C MET A 55 -2.29 8.48 -2.63
N LEU A 56 -1.04 8.15 -2.32
CA LEU A 56 -0.47 6.84 -2.58
C LEU A 56 -1.21 5.75 -1.79
N VAL A 57 -1.44 5.96 -0.50
CA VAL A 57 -2.16 5.01 0.35
C VAL A 57 -3.59 4.84 -0.12
N GLY A 58 -4.29 5.94 -0.42
CA GLY A 58 -5.63 5.87 -1.01
C GLY A 58 -5.67 4.98 -2.26
N LYS A 59 -4.74 5.17 -3.19
CA LYS A 59 -4.65 4.33 -4.40
C LYS A 59 -4.30 2.87 -4.12
N LEU A 60 -3.40 2.59 -3.18
CA LEU A 60 -3.09 1.21 -2.79
C LEU A 60 -4.29 0.53 -2.11
N THR A 61 -5.04 1.25 -1.28
CA THR A 61 -6.24 0.72 -0.60
C THR A 61 -7.41 0.49 -1.56
N GLU A 62 -7.56 1.34 -2.59
CA GLU A 62 -8.52 1.11 -3.68
C GLU A 62 -8.19 -0.19 -4.41
N LEU A 63 -6.92 -0.39 -4.81
CA LEU A 63 -6.47 -1.63 -5.46
C LEU A 63 -6.68 -2.87 -4.59
N LEU A 64 -6.38 -2.77 -3.30
CA LEU A 64 -6.59 -3.86 -2.35
C LEU A 64 -8.07 -4.21 -2.20
N SER A 65 -8.95 -3.21 -2.17
CA SER A 65 -10.40 -3.43 -2.07
C SER A 65 -10.96 -4.14 -3.31
N GLU A 66 -10.51 -3.75 -4.51
CA GLU A 66 -10.88 -4.44 -5.75
C GLU A 66 -10.36 -5.88 -5.79
N LEU A 67 -9.14 -6.09 -5.30
CA LEU A 67 -8.56 -7.42 -5.17
C LEU A 67 -9.39 -8.32 -4.24
N CYS A 68 -9.78 -7.82 -3.06
CA CYS A 68 -10.63 -8.55 -2.12
C CYS A 68 -11.97 -8.96 -2.75
N LYS A 69 -12.62 -8.02 -3.46
CA LYS A 69 -13.84 -8.34 -4.22
C LYS A 69 -13.58 -9.45 -5.22
N GLY A 70 -12.47 -9.41 -5.97
CA GLY A 70 -12.09 -10.47 -6.90
C GLY A 70 -12.01 -11.84 -6.23
N PHE A 71 -11.35 -11.94 -5.08
CA PHE A 71 -11.29 -13.19 -4.29
C PHE A 71 -12.68 -13.69 -3.88
N GLN A 72 -13.52 -12.81 -3.34
CA GLN A 72 -14.87 -13.16 -2.89
C GLN A 72 -15.78 -13.67 -4.03
N HIS A 73 -15.59 -13.18 -5.25
CA HIS A 73 -16.33 -13.64 -6.42
C HIS A 73 -15.70 -14.88 -7.10
N GLY A 74 -14.69 -15.50 -6.48
CA GLY A 74 -13.98 -16.66 -7.02
C GLY A 74 -13.06 -16.32 -8.22
N GLN A 75 -12.74 -15.04 -8.42
CA GLN A 75 -11.87 -14.52 -9.48
C GLN A 75 -10.44 -14.26 -9.00
N ALA A 76 -10.05 -14.88 -7.88
CA ALA A 76 -8.74 -14.75 -7.25
C ALA A 76 -7.57 -15.05 -8.23
N PRO A 77 -6.42 -14.39 -8.07
CA PRO A 77 -5.73 -13.75 -9.18
C PRO A 77 -4.66 -14.56 -9.90
N LYS A 78 -4.46 -14.20 -11.17
CA LYS A 78 -3.53 -14.80 -12.15
C LYS A 78 -2.05 -14.42 -11.95
N THR A 79 -1.74 -13.43 -11.10
CA THR A 79 -0.37 -12.88 -10.96
C THR A 79 0.01 -12.55 -9.51
N PRO A 80 0.52 -13.51 -8.71
CA PRO A 80 0.87 -13.31 -7.29
C PRO A 80 1.83 -12.15 -7.01
N ALA A 81 2.72 -11.85 -7.96
CA ALA A 81 3.69 -10.76 -7.84
C ALA A 81 3.04 -9.38 -7.74
N PHE A 82 1.90 -9.16 -8.41
CA PHE A 82 1.21 -7.87 -8.38
C PHE A 82 0.72 -7.53 -6.96
N HIS A 83 0.07 -8.48 -6.28
CA HIS A 83 -0.42 -8.27 -4.90
C HIS A 83 0.74 -8.07 -3.94
N HIS A 84 1.79 -8.88 -4.06
CA HIS A 84 2.99 -8.72 -3.26
C HIS A 84 3.55 -7.29 -3.34
N TYR A 85 3.63 -6.72 -4.55
CA TYR A 85 4.10 -5.34 -4.72
C TYR A 85 3.13 -4.28 -4.16
N ILE A 86 1.82 -4.53 -4.09
CA ILE A 86 0.87 -3.64 -3.39
C ILE A 86 1.20 -3.60 -1.90
N PHE A 87 1.28 -4.77 -1.25
CA PHE A 87 1.56 -4.85 0.18
C PHE A 87 2.95 -4.33 0.54
N GLU A 88 3.98 -4.65 -0.24
CA GLU A 88 5.33 -4.12 -0.04
C GLU A 88 5.38 -2.59 -0.21
N SER A 89 4.61 -2.04 -1.16
CA SER A 89 4.51 -0.58 -1.31
C SER A 89 3.89 0.04 -0.05
N LEU A 90 2.84 -0.56 0.49
CA LEU A 90 2.18 -0.06 1.70
C LEU A 90 3.09 -0.15 2.93
N ALA A 91 3.77 -1.28 3.11
CA ALA A 91 4.76 -1.47 4.17
C ALA A 91 5.89 -0.43 4.08
N ALA A 92 6.39 -0.17 2.87
CA ALA A 92 7.42 0.83 2.64
C ALA A 92 6.95 2.25 2.96
N VAL A 93 5.71 2.61 2.58
CA VAL A 93 5.13 3.91 2.93
C VAL A 93 5.09 4.08 4.45
N ILE A 94 4.49 3.11 5.17
CA ILE A 94 4.38 3.14 6.64
C ILE A 94 5.77 3.32 7.27
N ARG A 95 6.76 2.54 6.82
CA ARG A 95 8.14 2.65 7.33
C ARG A 95 8.74 4.05 7.18
N HIS A 96 8.38 4.79 6.12
CA HIS A 96 8.94 6.10 5.83
C HIS A 96 8.18 7.27 6.45
N ILE A 97 6.89 7.13 6.75
CA ILE A 97 6.05 8.21 7.32
C ILE A 97 5.81 8.06 8.82
N ALA A 98 6.04 6.87 9.39
CA ALA A 98 5.68 6.56 10.77
C ALA A 98 6.62 7.14 11.86
N ALA A 99 7.38 8.19 11.53
CA ALA A 99 8.05 9.01 12.54
C ALA A 99 7.08 10.03 13.18
N ASP A 100 5.95 10.33 12.52
CA ASP A 100 4.92 11.23 13.01
C ASP A 100 3.71 10.42 13.52
N PRO A 101 3.38 10.46 14.83
CA PRO A 101 2.22 9.78 15.39
C PRO A 101 0.88 10.15 14.74
N VAL A 102 0.73 11.39 14.24
CA VAL A 102 -0.48 11.82 13.53
C VAL A 102 -0.58 11.10 12.18
N ALA A 103 0.53 11.00 11.46
CA ALA A 103 0.58 10.26 10.20
C ALA A 103 0.26 8.78 10.41
N VAL A 104 0.73 8.16 11.51
CA VAL A 104 0.39 6.77 11.86
C VAL A 104 -1.12 6.61 12.04
N ALA A 105 -1.77 7.48 12.82
CA ALA A 105 -3.22 7.42 13.03
C ALA A 105 -4.01 7.55 11.71
N SER A 106 -3.65 8.49 10.84
CA SER A 106 -4.29 8.63 9.53
C SER A 106 -4.07 7.41 8.63
N MET A 107 -2.92 6.73 8.74
CA MET A 107 -2.68 5.49 8.00
C MET A 107 -3.55 4.35 8.50
N GLU A 108 -3.73 4.23 9.81
CA GLU A 108 -4.62 3.22 10.39
C GLU A 108 -6.06 3.39 9.90
N GLU A 109 -6.57 4.62 9.87
CA GLU A 109 -7.91 4.91 9.37
C GLU A 109 -8.11 4.49 7.91
N LEU A 110 -7.09 4.63 7.07
CA LEU A 110 -7.16 4.25 5.66
C LEU A 110 -6.94 2.75 5.42
N THR A 111 -6.05 2.12 6.20
CA THR A 111 -5.56 0.76 5.92
C THR A 111 -6.33 -0.32 6.68
N LEU A 112 -6.82 -0.04 7.89
CA LEU A 112 -7.53 -1.04 8.69
C LEU A 112 -8.85 -1.51 8.05
N PRO A 113 -9.71 -0.66 7.47
CA PRO A 113 -10.98 -1.15 6.90
C PRO A 113 -10.79 -2.14 5.75
N PRO A 114 -9.93 -1.89 4.73
CA PRO A 114 -9.62 -2.89 3.70
C PRO A 114 -9.06 -4.19 4.28
N PHE A 115 -8.26 -4.14 5.34
CA PHE A 115 -7.73 -5.34 5.97
C PHE A 115 -8.77 -6.13 6.77
N GLN A 116 -9.70 -5.46 7.44
CA GLN A 116 -10.83 -6.13 8.08
C GLN A 116 -11.66 -6.87 7.03
N MET A 117 -11.84 -6.29 5.84
CA MET A 117 -12.48 -7.00 4.72
C MET A 117 -11.70 -8.24 4.27
N VAL A 118 -10.36 -8.16 4.18
CA VAL A 118 -9.50 -9.32 3.88
C VAL A 118 -9.71 -10.45 4.88
N LEU A 119 -9.72 -10.13 6.18
CA LEU A 119 -9.93 -11.09 7.25
C LEU A 119 -11.34 -11.71 7.22
N GLN A 120 -12.37 -10.88 7.04
CA GLN A 120 -13.76 -11.35 6.96
C GLN A 120 -14.01 -12.22 5.72
N ALA A 121 -13.29 -11.96 4.63
CA ALA A 121 -13.35 -12.74 3.40
C ALA A 121 -12.55 -14.06 3.47
N ASP A 122 -11.87 -14.34 4.59
CA ASP A 122 -11.03 -15.52 4.80
C ASP A 122 -9.95 -15.72 3.70
N ILE A 123 -9.38 -14.60 3.23
CA ILE A 123 -8.33 -14.63 2.19
C ILE A 123 -6.99 -14.94 2.86
N THR A 124 -6.74 -16.24 3.08
CA THR A 124 -5.54 -16.75 3.77
C THR A 124 -4.22 -16.30 3.13
N GLU A 125 -4.21 -16.07 1.82
CA GLU A 125 -3.04 -15.62 1.06
C GLU A 125 -2.54 -14.23 1.50
N PHE A 126 -3.42 -13.41 2.07
CA PHE A 126 -3.10 -12.06 2.51
C PHE A 126 -2.82 -11.94 4.00
N GLN A 127 -3.14 -12.99 4.76
CA GLN A 127 -2.88 -13.05 6.19
C GLN A 127 -1.43 -12.68 6.59
N PRO A 128 -0.35 -13.17 5.94
CA PRO A 128 1.01 -12.80 6.34
C PRO A 128 1.28 -11.30 6.15
N TYR A 129 0.77 -10.70 5.08
CA TYR A 129 0.93 -9.27 4.83
C TYR A 129 0.14 -8.43 5.82
N TYR A 130 -1.08 -8.85 6.15
CA TYR A 130 -1.90 -8.19 7.15
C TYR A 130 -1.18 -8.11 8.50
N VAL A 131 -0.72 -9.26 9.01
CA VAL A 131 -0.01 -9.33 10.29
C VAL A 131 1.24 -8.46 10.26
N GLN A 132 1.99 -8.46 9.15
CA GLN A 132 3.17 -7.62 8.99
C GLN A 132 2.85 -6.12 9.02
N ILE A 133 1.78 -5.68 8.36
CA ILE A 133 1.41 -4.26 8.33
C ILE A 133 0.90 -3.80 9.69
N VAL A 134 0.04 -4.59 10.34
CA VAL A 134 -0.45 -4.31 11.69
C VAL A 134 0.70 -4.23 12.69
N ALA A 135 1.64 -5.17 12.65
CA ALA A 135 2.83 -5.13 13.51
C ALA A 135 3.61 -3.82 13.32
N GLN A 136 3.86 -3.41 12.07
CA GLN A 136 4.56 -2.16 11.77
C GLN A 136 3.83 -0.92 12.28
N LEU A 137 2.49 -0.87 12.19
CA LEU A 137 1.71 0.25 12.71
C LEU A 137 1.77 0.31 14.25
N LEU A 138 1.60 -0.85 14.90
CA LEU A 138 1.65 -0.97 16.36
C LEU A 138 3.03 -0.61 16.93
N GLU A 139 4.11 -1.08 16.31
CA GLU A 139 5.50 -0.76 16.69
C GLU A 139 5.77 0.75 16.68
N ARG A 140 5.12 1.48 15.77
CA ARG A 140 5.36 2.92 15.57
C ARG A 140 4.47 3.81 16.41
N ARG A 141 3.32 3.31 16.87
CA ARG A 141 2.35 4.07 17.66
C ARG A 141 2.91 4.53 19.00
N GLY A 142 3.64 3.66 19.69
CA GLY A 142 4.18 3.93 21.05
C GLY A 142 3.13 4.15 22.15
N GLY A 143 1.84 3.98 21.84
CA GLY A 143 0.70 4.22 22.74
C GLY A 143 -0.22 3.01 22.89
N PRO A 144 -1.32 3.12 23.66
CA PRO A 144 -2.26 2.01 23.86
C PRO A 144 -2.89 1.57 22.53
N ILE A 145 -3.18 0.27 22.43
CA ILE A 145 -3.79 -0.35 21.25
C ILE A 145 -5.23 0.16 21.10
N PRO A 146 -5.62 0.72 19.94
CA PRO A 146 -6.99 1.13 19.68
C PRO A 146 -7.97 -0.03 19.70
N PRO A 147 -9.25 0.25 19.99
CA PRO A 147 -10.32 -0.72 19.82
C PRO A 147 -10.42 -1.27 18.39
N SER A 148 -10.02 -0.52 17.36
CA SER A 148 -10.08 -0.96 15.95
C SER A 148 -9.23 -2.19 15.62
N TYR A 149 -8.24 -2.54 16.47
CA TYR A 149 -7.43 -3.75 16.34
C TYR A 149 -7.99 -4.94 17.13
N LEU A 150 -8.98 -4.72 18.01
CA LEU A 150 -9.55 -5.74 18.90
C LEU A 150 -10.91 -6.26 18.42
N GLN A 151 -11.33 -5.83 17.22
CA GLN A 151 -12.58 -6.22 16.55
C GLN A 151 -12.30 -7.27 15.49
#